data_AF-A0A8H5GCC4-F1
#
_entry.id   AF-A0A8H5GCC4-F1
#
_cell.length_a   1.000
_cell.length_b   1.000
_cell.length_c   1.000
_cell.angle_alpha   90.00
_cell.angle_beta   90.00
_cell.angle_gamma   90.00
#
_symmetry.space_group_name_H-M   'P 1'
#
loop_
_entity.id
_entity.type
_entity.pdbx_description
1 polymer ?
#
loop_
_entity_poly.entity_id
_entity_poly.type
_entity_poly.pdbx_seq_one_letter_code
_entity_poly.pdbx_strand_id
1 'polypeptide(L)'
;MAARSEISNPAWPRYLALCGAALPAMLFVISSGWSFPPFSPRQITDSNDLFPFLVAPWAEPNNIFGLISRLVQVALLWRAPSFGILELVFGYLFWILVALARTLVGFILTRSVGWAFPRLFSHYAMYETSRGYGPVLVGYLLGLDGADVAKISGLHIHPQYFVIGLSLLMCWLDVEPWTYGIATLGVGTFVLVHSIFSRIRPLKRDQVVSGSPQRIVIPKMALTLVALITFTNMLSPRLSPAKQVSMPESPFPPARLLDIIILSFPRPDVQAAQMIIKTTLESYTPLLSAGVGLAVFTHVEQHPAFDAVQDAIGTSQNIAFYKDTDTHSDARSGQYLHLAEAFRWQLERGAEQAEWVMIVEDDFPLCGQEAGRNALRTVMKLLEDGREGKESIPARRGAFIGTGGSGLIFHRSLLPIMAHILRTHADLVSKLPPNMPSRPADVVMQDCLLGRDPLCPPKRPGGLIITSRLVMDHIGGMFSTNAHKATNSDKWRCGWRHAFHGMGEVDVVVVEDLW
;
A
#
# COMPACT_ATOMS: atom_id res chain seq x y z
N MET A 1 31.86 1.34 57.96
CA MET A 1 31.15 2.34 57.12
C MET A 1 31.99 2.57 55.87
N ALA A 2 31.68 1.86 54.78
CA ALA A 2 32.31 2.11 53.49
C ALA A 2 31.50 3.20 52.79
N ALA A 3 32.10 4.37 52.56
CA ALA A 3 31.52 5.41 51.73
C ALA A 3 31.35 4.84 50.32
N ARG A 4 30.12 4.51 49.92
CA ARG A 4 29.80 4.31 48.51
C ARG A 4 30.02 5.66 47.84
N SER A 5 31.14 5.81 47.13
CA SER A 5 31.33 6.92 46.23
C SER A 5 30.14 6.94 45.28
N GLU A 6 29.31 7.97 45.35
CA GLU A 6 28.30 8.24 44.33
C GLU A 6 29.06 8.41 43.01
N ILE A 7 29.09 7.35 42.21
CA ILE A 7 29.56 7.42 40.83
C ILE A 7 28.56 8.33 40.13
N SER A 8 28.95 9.58 39.91
CA SER A 8 28.14 10.55 39.19
C SER A 8 27.81 9.97 37.81
N ASN A 9 26.55 9.65 37.58
CA ASN A 9 26.12 9.17 36.27
C ASN A 9 26.50 10.22 35.21
N PRO A 10 27.24 9.85 34.17
CA PRO A 10 27.65 10.81 33.16
C PRO A 10 26.40 11.40 32.48
N ALA A 11 26.34 12.73 32.33
CA ALA A 11 25.16 13.42 31.78
C ALA A 11 25.04 13.28 30.25
N TRP A 12 26.10 12.85 29.54
CA TRP A 12 26.14 12.79 28.08
C TRP A 12 25.09 11.88 27.41
N PRO A 13 24.66 10.73 27.96
CA PRO A 13 23.65 9.89 27.32
C PRO A 13 22.30 10.59 27.19
N ARG A 14 21.93 11.39 28.19
CA ARG A 14 20.72 12.24 28.16
C ARG A 14 20.82 13.30 27.08
N TYR A 15 21.97 13.98 26.96
CA TYR A 15 22.19 14.95 25.88
C TYR A 15 22.15 14.29 24.50
N LEU A 16 22.68 13.08 24.36
CA LEU A 16 22.61 12.33 23.11
C LEU A 16 21.16 11.99 22.72
N ALA A 17 20.35 11.52 23.67
CA ALA A 17 18.92 11.25 23.44
C ALA A 17 18.15 12.54 23.08
N LEU A 18 18.40 13.63 23.80
CA LEU A 18 17.83 14.94 23.52
C LEU A 18 18.19 15.45 22.12
N CYS A 19 19.47 15.38 21.75
CA CYS A 19 19.94 15.76 20.43
C CYS A 19 19.32 14.87 19.34
N GLY A 20 19.16 13.58 19.62
CA GLY A 20 18.52 12.63 18.71
C GLY A 20 17.07 13.02 18.35
N ALA A 21 16.31 13.58 19.30
CA ALA A 21 14.95 14.05 19.04
C ALA A 21 14.90 15.51 18.53
N ALA A 22 15.79 16.37 19.02
CA ALA A 22 15.80 17.80 18.71
C ALA A 22 16.38 18.10 17.31
N LEU A 23 17.44 17.40 16.90
CA LEU A 23 18.09 17.65 15.61
C LEU A 23 17.14 17.41 14.42
N PRO A 24 16.38 16.30 14.33
CA PRO A 24 15.41 16.10 13.24
C PRO A 24 14.29 17.16 13.24
N ALA A 25 13.87 17.64 14.41
CA ALA A 25 12.90 18.73 14.52
C ALA A 25 13.46 20.07 14.00
N MET A 26 14.72 20.37 14.30
CA MET A 26 15.39 21.56 13.78
C MET A 26 15.61 21.48 12.26
N LEU A 27 16.06 20.33 11.76
CA LEU A 27 16.28 20.09 10.33
C LEU A 27 14.99 20.26 9.50
N PHE A 28 13.86 19.79 10.02
CA PHE A 28 12.55 20.01 9.40
C PHE A 28 12.21 21.50 9.22
N VAL A 29 12.53 22.34 10.21
CA VAL A 29 12.28 23.80 10.14
C VAL A 29 13.26 24.50 9.20
N ILE A 30 14.51 24.03 9.15
CA ILE A 30 15.58 24.65 8.36
C ILE A 30 15.51 24.23 6.87
N SER A 31 14.56 23.36 6.49
CA SER A 31 14.37 22.89 5.11
C SER A 31 15.65 22.28 4.52
N SER A 32 16.30 21.38 5.26
CA SER A 32 17.43 20.63 4.72
C SER A 32 16.92 19.56 3.76
N GLY A 33 17.43 19.52 2.52
CA GLY A 33 17.20 18.41 1.59
C GLY A 33 17.82 17.07 2.02
N TRP A 34 18.31 16.97 3.26
CA TRP A 34 18.88 15.78 3.85
C TRP A 34 18.05 15.36 5.08
N SER A 35 17.64 14.09 5.11
CA SER A 35 16.97 13.50 6.26
C SER A 35 17.21 12.00 6.33
N PHE A 36 17.11 11.43 7.54
CA PHE A 36 17.08 9.98 7.70
C PHE A 36 15.74 9.41 7.22
N PRO A 37 15.75 8.30 6.47
CA PRO A 37 14.52 7.71 5.97
C PRO A 37 13.67 7.14 7.12
N PRO A 38 12.33 7.27 7.03
CA PRO A 38 11.43 6.59 7.94
C PRO A 38 11.42 5.09 7.70
N PHE A 39 11.10 4.32 8.74
CA PHE A 39 10.98 2.87 8.66
C PHE A 39 9.56 2.45 8.29
N SER A 40 9.40 1.51 7.38
CA SER A 40 8.15 0.78 7.12
C SER A 40 8.45 -0.71 6.93
N PRO A 41 7.60 -1.63 7.42
CA PRO A 41 7.79 -3.07 7.26
C PRO A 41 8.16 -3.53 5.84
N ARG A 42 7.57 -2.91 4.81
CA ARG A 42 7.85 -3.26 3.40
C ARG A 42 9.32 -3.12 3.00
N GLN A 43 10.08 -2.23 3.62
CA GLN A 43 11.50 -2.05 3.29
C GLN A 43 12.29 -3.32 3.58
N ILE A 44 11.97 -4.04 4.66
CA ILE A 44 12.60 -5.31 4.99
C ILE A 44 12.02 -6.45 4.15
N THR A 45 10.69 -6.57 4.09
CA THR A 45 10.05 -7.74 3.47
C THR A 45 10.11 -7.76 1.95
N ASP A 46 10.17 -6.60 1.31
CA ASP A 46 10.06 -6.47 -0.14
C ASP A 46 11.30 -5.85 -0.77
N SER A 47 11.94 -4.88 -0.11
CA SER A 47 13.09 -4.15 -0.66
C SER A 47 14.45 -4.67 -0.18
N ASN A 48 14.47 -5.54 0.85
CA ASN A 48 15.69 -5.96 1.55
C ASN A 48 16.57 -4.79 2.04
N ASP A 49 15.95 -3.66 2.38
CA ASP A 49 16.62 -2.46 2.88
C ASP A 49 16.49 -2.37 4.41
N LEU A 50 17.61 -2.62 5.11
CA LEU A 50 17.70 -2.55 6.56
C LEU A 50 18.08 -1.15 7.07
N PHE A 51 18.48 -0.22 6.21
CA PHE A 51 18.98 1.07 6.67
C PHE A 51 17.90 1.89 7.39
N PRO A 52 16.68 2.07 6.84
CA PRO A 52 15.60 2.78 7.53
C PRO A 52 15.21 2.15 8.86
N PHE A 53 15.25 0.83 8.96
CA PHE A 53 15.00 0.08 10.20
C PHE A 53 15.95 0.48 11.34
N LEU A 54 17.22 0.74 11.03
CA LEU A 54 18.23 1.11 12.02
C LEU A 54 18.15 2.58 12.43
N VAL A 55 17.78 3.47 11.49
CA VAL A 55 17.90 4.94 11.66
C VAL A 55 16.59 5.68 11.86
N ALA A 56 15.44 5.01 11.76
CA ALA A 56 14.10 5.63 11.92
C ALA A 56 13.90 6.48 13.19
N PRO A 57 14.51 6.15 14.36
CA PRO A 57 14.39 7.01 15.54
C PRO A 57 14.92 8.44 15.34
N TRP A 58 15.76 8.65 14.32
CA TRP A 58 16.30 9.96 13.94
C TRP A 58 15.66 10.53 12.66
N ALA A 59 14.63 9.87 12.11
CA ALA A 59 13.93 10.36 10.94
C ALA A 59 13.18 11.68 11.24
N GLU A 60 13.19 12.59 10.26
CA GLU A 60 12.51 13.87 10.34
C GLU A 60 10.99 13.71 10.46
N PRO A 61 10.29 14.63 11.15
CA PRO A 61 8.83 14.65 11.10
C PRO A 61 8.34 14.93 9.67
N ASN A 62 7.21 14.33 9.30
CA ASN A 62 6.60 14.49 7.96
C ASN A 62 5.57 15.63 7.88
N ASN A 63 5.15 16.18 9.02
CA ASN A 63 4.15 17.23 9.10
C ASN A 63 4.30 18.02 10.43
N ILE A 64 3.50 19.08 10.57
CA ILE A 64 3.51 19.94 11.76
C ILE A 64 3.15 19.19 13.06
N PHE A 65 2.27 18.20 13.01
CA PHE A 65 1.89 17.40 14.18
C PHE A 65 3.04 16.49 14.62
N GLY A 66 3.75 15.88 13.68
CA GLY A 66 4.99 15.15 13.94
C GLY A 66 6.07 16.04 14.55
N LEU A 67 6.19 17.30 14.11
CA LEU A 67 7.09 18.27 14.76
C LEU A 67 6.69 18.53 16.21
N ILE A 68 5.39 18.75 16.48
CA ILE A 68 4.88 18.90 17.85
C ILE A 68 5.18 17.65 18.69
N SER A 69 5.00 16.44 18.13
CA SER A 69 5.38 15.19 18.78
C SER A 69 6.86 15.18 19.17
N ARG A 70 7.77 15.60 18.28
CA ARG A 70 9.21 15.69 18.61
C ARG A 70 9.49 16.67 19.75
N LEU A 71 8.83 17.82 19.78
CA LEU A 71 8.98 18.78 20.88
C LEU A 71 8.49 18.19 22.22
N VAL A 72 7.39 17.44 22.21
CA VAL A 72 6.91 16.69 23.38
C VAL A 72 7.94 15.65 23.82
N GLN A 73 8.53 14.90 22.88
CA GLN A 73 9.57 13.91 23.17
C GLN A 73 10.83 14.55 23.79
N VAL A 74 11.29 15.68 23.25
CA VAL A 74 12.39 16.47 23.82
C VAL A 74 12.05 16.94 25.24
N ALA A 75 10.84 17.44 25.47
CA ALA A 75 10.41 17.88 26.80
C ALA A 75 10.38 16.72 27.81
N LEU A 76 9.93 15.53 27.40
CA LEU A 76 9.92 14.34 28.25
C LEU A 76 11.34 13.86 28.58
N LEU A 77 12.22 13.76 27.57
CA LEU A 77 13.63 13.40 27.76
C LEU A 77 14.37 14.44 28.62
N TRP A 78 13.99 15.71 28.51
CA TRP A 78 14.55 16.77 29.36
C TRP A 78 14.08 16.62 30.80
N ARG A 79 12.86 16.16 31.04
CA ARG A 79 12.33 15.98 32.40
C ARG A 79 12.70 14.64 33.03
N ALA A 80 13.20 13.67 32.28
CA ALA A 80 13.63 12.36 32.79
C ALA A 80 14.92 12.49 33.63
N PRO A 81 14.87 12.37 34.97
CA PRO A 81 16.01 12.67 35.84
C PRO A 81 17.15 11.64 35.75
N SER A 82 16.86 10.44 35.26
CA SER A 82 17.77 9.28 35.30
C SER A 82 17.92 8.57 33.94
N PHE A 83 17.80 9.29 32.82
CA PHE A 83 18.03 8.70 31.50
C PHE A 83 19.54 8.50 31.24
N GLY A 84 20.06 7.35 31.66
CA GLY A 84 21.45 6.95 31.51
C GLY A 84 21.72 6.19 30.21
N ILE A 85 22.94 5.66 30.11
CA ILE A 85 23.37 4.89 28.94
C ILE A 85 22.61 3.56 28.81
N LEU A 86 22.26 2.93 29.93
CA LEU A 86 21.50 1.69 29.92
C LEU A 86 20.10 1.92 29.37
N GLU A 87 19.42 2.98 29.79
CA GLU A 87 18.11 3.37 29.30
C GLU A 87 18.13 3.68 27.81
N LEU A 88 19.18 4.35 27.32
CA LEU A 88 19.36 4.61 25.89
C LEU A 88 19.55 3.30 25.10
N VAL A 89 20.42 2.41 25.58
CA VAL A 89 20.69 1.11 24.94
C VAL A 89 19.44 0.23 24.96
N PHE A 90 18.78 0.10 26.11
CA PHE A 90 17.53 -0.65 26.23
C PHE A 90 16.41 -0.04 25.38
N GLY A 91 16.32 1.28 25.32
CA GLY A 91 15.37 1.98 24.46
C GLY A 91 15.60 1.68 22.98
N TYR A 92 16.85 1.66 22.53
CA TYR A 92 17.18 1.29 21.16
C TYR A 92 16.93 -0.20 20.88
N LEU A 93 17.30 -1.10 21.80
CA LEU A 93 16.97 -2.53 21.67
C LEU A 93 15.46 -2.75 21.64
N PHE A 94 14.70 -2.00 22.44
CA PHE A 94 13.25 -2.03 22.42
C PHE A 94 12.68 -1.54 21.08
N TRP A 95 13.24 -0.47 20.51
CA TRP A 95 12.92 -0.04 19.15
C TRP A 95 13.12 -1.16 18.12
N ILE A 96 14.27 -1.83 18.15
CA ILE A 96 14.59 -2.96 17.26
C ILE A 96 13.54 -4.07 17.41
N LEU A 97 13.14 -4.42 18.63
CA LEU A 97 12.08 -5.40 18.89
C LEU A 97 10.72 -4.96 18.35
N VAL A 98 10.34 -3.69 18.53
CA VAL A 98 9.10 -3.12 17.99
C VAL A 98 9.11 -3.19 16.47
N ALA A 99 10.18 -2.75 15.83
CA ALA A 99 10.29 -2.74 14.37
C ALA A 99 10.27 -4.16 13.77
N LEU A 100 10.92 -5.15 14.42
CA LEU A 100 10.83 -6.56 14.03
C LEU A 100 9.41 -7.11 14.21
N ALA A 101 8.76 -6.82 15.34
CA ALA A 101 7.38 -7.24 15.59
C ALA A 101 6.40 -6.62 14.59
N ARG A 102 6.58 -5.33 14.22
CA ARG A 102 5.82 -4.69 13.15
C ARG A 102 6.05 -5.38 11.81
N THR A 103 7.29 -5.74 11.50
CA THR A 103 7.63 -6.46 10.27
C THR A 103 6.92 -7.80 10.19
N LEU A 104 6.94 -8.56 11.29
CA LEU A 104 6.25 -9.84 11.40
C LEU A 104 4.72 -9.68 11.25
N VAL A 105 4.12 -8.71 11.94
CA VAL A 105 2.67 -8.44 11.85
C VAL A 105 2.28 -7.99 10.44
N GLY A 106 3.04 -7.08 9.84
CA GLY A 106 2.85 -6.66 8.45
C GLY A 106 2.96 -7.84 7.49
N PHE A 107 3.95 -8.71 7.65
CA PHE A 107 4.10 -9.94 6.86
C PHE A 107 2.90 -10.88 7.01
N ILE A 108 2.45 -11.15 8.24
CA ILE A 108 1.31 -12.04 8.50
C ILE A 108 0.03 -11.47 7.88
N LEU A 109 -0.27 -10.20 8.16
CA LEU A 109 -1.51 -9.55 7.72
C LEU A 109 -1.52 -9.18 6.23
N THR A 110 -0.41 -9.32 5.51
CA THR A 110 -0.37 -9.03 4.06
C THR A 110 0.02 -10.24 3.23
N ARG A 111 1.17 -10.85 3.51
CA ARG A 111 1.79 -11.91 2.70
C ARG A 111 1.38 -13.31 3.14
N SER A 112 1.24 -13.59 4.44
CA SER A 112 0.94 -14.96 4.90
C SER A 112 -0.55 -15.28 4.86
N VAL A 113 -1.36 -14.42 5.47
CA VAL A 113 -2.80 -14.65 5.67
C VAL A 113 -3.63 -13.67 4.84
N GLY A 114 -3.19 -12.40 4.74
CA GLY A 114 -3.93 -11.36 4.02
C GLY A 114 -4.15 -11.65 2.53
N TRP A 115 -3.26 -12.43 1.90
CA TRP A 115 -3.44 -12.84 0.50
C TRP A 115 -4.55 -13.88 0.32
N ALA A 116 -4.73 -14.81 1.28
CA ALA A 116 -5.70 -15.89 1.21
C ALA A 116 -7.04 -15.53 1.87
N PHE A 117 -7.03 -14.61 2.83
CA PHE A 117 -8.20 -14.15 3.56
C PHE A 117 -8.29 -12.62 3.45
N PRO A 118 -8.98 -12.08 2.42
CA PRO A 118 -9.11 -10.65 2.19
C PRO A 118 -9.54 -9.86 3.44
N ARG A 119 -10.38 -10.42 4.30
CA ARG A 119 -10.83 -9.77 5.55
C ARG A 119 -9.70 -9.49 6.56
N LEU A 120 -8.64 -10.28 6.52
CA LEU A 120 -7.47 -10.12 7.40
C LEU A 120 -6.39 -9.24 6.78
N PHE A 121 -6.55 -8.85 5.51
CA PHE A 121 -5.59 -7.97 4.84
C PHE A 121 -5.60 -6.57 5.43
N SER A 122 -4.45 -6.13 5.95
CA SER A 122 -4.25 -4.78 6.45
C SER A 122 -3.15 -4.07 5.66
N HIS A 123 -3.53 -3.12 4.80
CA HIS A 123 -2.59 -2.26 4.07
C HIS A 123 -1.69 -1.48 5.04
N TYR A 124 -2.30 -0.83 6.03
CA TYR A 124 -1.61 0.06 6.96
C TYR A 124 -0.55 -0.66 7.82
N ALA A 125 -0.75 -1.95 8.14
CA ALA A 125 0.24 -2.73 8.88
C ALA A 125 1.60 -2.85 8.16
N MET A 126 1.63 -2.69 6.82
CA MET A 126 2.84 -2.78 6.02
C MET A 126 3.41 -1.42 5.58
N TYR A 127 2.54 -0.40 5.44
CA TYR A 127 2.89 0.90 4.85
C TYR A 127 3.02 2.04 5.85
N GLU A 128 2.43 1.93 7.05
CA GLU A 128 2.60 2.95 8.06
C GLU A 128 4.09 3.08 8.40
N THR A 129 4.59 4.28 8.14
CA THR A 129 5.97 4.66 8.46
C THR A 129 6.10 4.97 9.95
N SER A 130 7.18 4.50 10.58
CA SER A 130 7.59 4.86 11.93
C SER A 130 8.73 5.87 11.90
N ARG A 131 8.68 6.84 12.81
CA ARG A 131 9.73 7.85 12.99
C ARG A 131 9.88 8.20 14.47
N GLY A 132 11.10 8.54 14.88
CA GLY A 132 11.34 9.14 16.19
C GLY A 132 11.37 8.19 17.37
N TYR A 133 11.48 8.76 18.56
CA TYR A 133 11.58 8.02 19.83
C TYR A 133 10.24 7.78 20.52
N GLY A 134 9.15 8.30 19.97
CA GLY A 134 7.82 8.25 20.58
C GLY A 134 7.39 6.85 21.06
N PRO A 135 7.47 5.80 20.22
CA PRO A 135 7.16 4.43 20.63
C PRO A 135 8.05 3.91 21.76
N VAL A 136 9.35 4.26 21.74
CA VAL A 136 10.32 3.91 22.79
C VAL A 136 9.98 4.61 24.09
N LEU A 137 9.63 5.89 24.04
CA LEU A 137 9.24 6.68 25.20
C LEU A 137 7.92 6.18 25.80
N VAL A 138 6.93 5.79 24.98
CA VAL A 138 5.72 5.11 25.48
C VAL A 138 6.09 3.82 26.19
N GLY A 139 6.93 3.00 25.58
CA GLY A 139 7.38 1.75 26.20
C GLY A 139 8.09 1.99 27.53
N TYR A 140 8.98 2.99 27.58
CA TYR A 140 9.67 3.43 28.78
C TYR A 140 8.68 3.86 29.87
N LEU A 141 7.74 4.76 29.56
CA LEU A 141 6.77 5.29 30.51
C LEU A 141 5.80 4.23 31.05
N LEU A 142 5.44 3.25 30.22
CA LEU A 142 4.58 2.12 30.61
C LEU A 142 5.33 1.06 31.41
N GLY A 143 6.62 0.83 31.13
CA GLY A 143 7.43 -0.21 31.75
C GLY A 143 8.18 0.22 33.02
N LEU A 144 8.56 1.48 33.12
CA LEU A 144 9.39 2.03 34.21
C LEU A 144 8.64 3.16 34.92
N ASP A 145 7.82 2.77 35.88
CA ASP A 145 7.07 3.58 36.86
C ASP A 145 6.88 5.06 36.46
N GLY A 146 6.13 5.31 35.38
CA GLY A 146 5.83 6.65 34.84
C GLY A 146 5.16 7.63 35.82
N ALA A 147 4.92 7.19 37.06
CA ALA A 147 4.57 8.00 38.22
C ALA A 147 5.49 9.20 38.41
N ASP A 148 6.79 9.05 38.19
CA ASP A 148 7.73 10.16 38.43
C ASP A 148 7.61 11.25 37.36
N VAL A 149 7.36 10.88 36.10
CA VAL A 149 7.10 11.86 35.03
C VAL A 149 5.77 12.58 35.25
N ALA A 150 4.74 11.87 35.73
CA ALA A 150 3.46 12.48 36.07
C ALA A 150 3.59 13.49 37.23
N LYS A 151 4.34 13.17 38.29
CA LYS A 151 4.62 14.08 39.41
C LYS A 151 5.30 15.38 38.93
N ILE A 152 6.20 15.27 37.96
CA ILE A 152 6.94 16.41 37.40
C ILE A 152 6.05 17.35 36.58
N SER A 153 4.93 16.85 36.03
CA SER A 153 4.00 17.69 35.27
C SER A 153 3.16 18.63 36.14
N GLY A 154 3.12 18.41 37.46
CA GLY A 154 2.32 19.22 38.40
C GLY A 154 0.81 19.02 38.24
N LEU A 155 0.37 18.12 37.36
CA LEU A 155 -1.04 17.82 37.14
C LEU A 155 -1.56 16.88 38.24
N HIS A 156 -2.68 17.23 38.86
CA HIS A 156 -3.42 16.35 39.79
C HIS A 156 -4.17 15.22 39.06
N ILE A 157 -3.54 14.62 38.06
CA ILE A 157 -4.07 13.50 37.29
C ILE A 157 -3.38 12.24 37.80
N HIS A 158 -4.15 11.16 37.99
CA HIS A 158 -3.57 9.87 38.36
C HIS A 158 -2.52 9.47 37.30
N PRO A 159 -1.28 9.11 37.68
CA PRO A 159 -0.18 8.93 36.72
C PRO A 159 -0.47 7.99 35.55
N GLN A 160 -1.27 6.95 35.79
CA GLN A 160 -1.69 6.02 34.76
C GLN A 160 -2.52 6.70 33.65
N TYR A 161 -3.49 7.55 34.01
CA TYR A 161 -4.27 8.28 32.99
C TYR A 161 -3.42 9.29 32.25
N PHE A 162 -2.44 9.90 32.92
CA PHE A 162 -1.47 10.77 32.28
C PHE A 162 -0.65 10.00 31.22
N VAL A 163 -0.07 8.84 31.57
CA VAL A 163 0.73 8.03 30.63
C VAL A 163 -0.13 7.52 29.46
N ILE A 164 -1.36 7.09 29.72
CA ILE A 164 -2.29 6.66 28.66
C ILE A 164 -2.64 7.82 27.73
N GLY A 165 -3.03 8.97 28.30
CA GLY A 165 -3.39 10.16 27.53
C GLY A 165 -2.21 10.67 26.69
N LEU A 166 -1.00 10.65 27.25
CA LEU A 166 0.22 11.02 26.55
C LEU A 166 0.55 10.03 25.42
N SER A 167 0.37 8.73 25.64
CA SER A 167 0.59 7.70 24.61
C SER A 167 -0.40 7.84 23.45
N LEU A 168 -1.67 8.10 23.75
CA LEU A 168 -2.71 8.38 22.76
C LEU A 168 -2.41 9.69 22.00
N LEU A 169 -1.97 10.74 22.70
CA LEU A 169 -1.60 12.01 22.11
C LEU A 169 -0.43 11.84 21.14
N MET A 170 0.65 11.18 21.55
CA MET A 170 1.82 10.97 20.68
C MET A 170 1.49 10.07 19.48
N CYS A 171 0.70 9.01 19.70
CA CYS A 171 0.18 8.17 18.62
C CYS A 171 -0.64 8.98 17.60
N TRP A 172 -1.48 9.90 18.08
CA TRP A 172 -2.29 10.78 17.23
C TRP A 172 -1.44 11.82 16.49
N LEU A 173 -0.46 12.43 17.17
CA LEU A 173 0.44 13.42 16.57
C LEU A 173 1.36 12.82 15.50
N ASP A 174 1.89 11.61 15.73
CA ASP A 174 2.76 10.93 14.76
C ASP A 174 1.96 10.27 13.63
N VAL A 175 0.67 9.96 13.85
CA VAL A 175 -0.18 9.18 12.92
C VAL A 175 0.42 7.77 12.70
N GLU A 176 0.89 7.14 13.78
CA GLU A 176 1.57 5.83 13.76
C GLU A 176 0.86 4.75 14.61
N PRO A 177 -0.45 4.51 14.39
CA PRO A 177 -1.25 3.62 15.21
C PRO A 177 -0.66 2.21 15.43
N TRP A 178 -0.17 1.56 14.38
CA TRP A 178 0.40 0.21 14.47
C TRP A 178 1.70 0.20 15.27
N THR A 179 2.54 1.21 15.09
CA THR A 179 3.82 1.33 15.80
C THR A 179 3.60 1.45 17.29
N TYR A 180 2.73 2.37 17.71
CA TYR A 180 2.38 2.56 19.11
C TYR A 180 1.61 1.37 19.69
N GLY A 181 0.75 0.73 18.90
CA GLY A 181 0.04 -0.49 19.28
C GLY A 181 0.98 -1.64 19.61
N ILE A 182 1.94 -1.92 18.72
CA ILE A 182 2.93 -2.99 18.90
C ILE A 182 3.88 -2.68 20.06
N ALA A 183 4.31 -1.42 20.23
CA ALA A 183 5.12 -1.01 21.39
C ALA A 183 4.38 -1.26 22.72
N THR A 184 3.11 -0.86 22.80
CA THR A 184 2.28 -1.05 23.99
C THR A 184 2.05 -2.54 24.29
N LEU A 185 1.76 -3.35 23.25
CA LEU A 185 1.65 -4.81 23.34
C LEU A 185 2.93 -5.46 23.85
N GLY A 186 4.08 -5.04 23.31
CA GLY A 186 5.39 -5.55 23.71
C GLY A 186 5.69 -5.30 25.19
N VAL A 187 5.50 -4.07 25.66
CA VAL A 187 5.71 -3.73 27.08
C VAL A 187 4.70 -4.42 27.99
N GLY A 188 3.42 -4.47 27.62
CA GLY A 188 2.41 -5.18 28.40
C GLY A 188 2.70 -6.66 28.55
N THR A 189 3.19 -7.28 27.48
CA THR A 189 3.62 -8.69 27.52
C THR A 189 4.82 -8.86 28.42
N PHE A 190 5.84 -8.00 28.32
CA PHE A 190 7.03 -8.03 29.16
C PHE A 190 6.68 -7.87 30.66
N VAL A 191 5.85 -6.88 31.01
CA VAL A 191 5.42 -6.64 32.40
C VAL A 191 4.62 -7.82 32.94
N LEU A 192 3.72 -8.40 32.14
CA LEU A 192 2.94 -9.58 32.52
C LEU A 192 3.85 -10.78 32.80
N VAL A 193 4.77 -11.07 31.87
CA VAL A 193 5.72 -12.17 31.98
C VAL A 193 6.63 -11.99 33.19
N HIS A 194 7.19 -10.79 33.38
CA HIS A 194 8.00 -10.45 34.54
C HIS A 194 7.23 -10.64 35.85
N SER A 195 5.96 -10.19 35.91
CA SER A 195 5.10 -10.37 37.09
C SER A 195 4.76 -11.84 37.37
N ILE A 196 4.68 -12.69 36.35
CA ILE A 196 4.45 -14.13 36.52
C ILE A 196 5.72 -14.78 37.06
N PHE A 197 6.88 -14.50 36.46
CA PHE A 197 8.17 -15.05 36.90
C PHE A 197 8.57 -14.59 38.30
N SER A 198 8.26 -13.34 38.67
CA SER A 198 8.54 -12.83 40.02
C SER A 198 7.70 -13.51 41.09
N ARG A 199 6.51 -14.04 40.74
CA ARG A 199 5.68 -14.86 41.65
C ARG A 199 6.15 -16.30 41.74
N ILE A 200 6.64 -16.85 40.62
CA ILE A 200 7.11 -18.25 40.56
C ILE A 200 8.45 -18.42 41.27
N ARG A 201 9.33 -17.41 41.26
CA ARG A 201 10.57 -17.45 42.03
C ARG A 201 10.20 -17.54 43.52
N PRO A 202 10.40 -18.70 44.18
CA PRO A 202 10.09 -18.82 45.58
C PRO A 202 10.92 -17.80 46.33
N LEU A 203 10.25 -16.87 47.01
CA LEU A 203 10.89 -15.99 47.99
C LEU A 203 11.71 -16.89 48.90
N LYS A 204 13.04 -16.81 48.80
CA LYS A 204 13.91 -17.23 49.90
C LYS A 204 13.42 -16.43 51.10
N ARG A 205 12.68 -17.12 51.94
CA ARG A 205 11.77 -16.62 52.95
C ARG A 205 12.57 -16.19 54.15
N ASP A 206 13.25 -15.05 54.07
CA ASP A 206 13.89 -14.41 55.22
C ASP A 206 14.00 -12.90 54.97
N GLN A 207 12.86 -12.19 54.97
CA GLN A 207 12.78 -10.81 55.45
C GLN A 207 11.32 -10.35 55.50
N VAL A 208 10.79 -10.33 56.71
CA VAL A 208 9.57 -9.61 57.08
C VAL A 208 9.89 -8.12 57.00
N VAL A 209 9.66 -7.50 55.84
CA VAL A 209 9.61 -6.03 55.73
C VAL A 209 8.21 -5.66 55.28
N SER A 210 7.52 -4.95 56.18
CA SER A 210 6.22 -4.32 55.99
C SER A 210 6.31 -3.29 54.87
N GLY A 211 6.07 -3.73 53.64
CA GLY A 211 5.92 -2.89 52.46
C GLY A 211 4.56 -3.18 51.84
N SER A 212 3.75 -2.13 51.64
CA SER A 212 2.39 -2.22 51.11
C SER A 212 2.32 -3.12 49.86
N PRO A 213 1.36 -4.05 49.76
CA PRO A 213 1.22 -4.90 48.59
C PRO A 213 1.01 -4.02 47.35
N GLN A 214 1.98 -4.03 46.43
CA GLN A 214 1.84 -3.44 45.10
C GLN A 214 0.64 -4.09 44.41
N ARG A 215 -0.51 -3.41 44.46
CA ARG A 215 -1.77 -3.86 43.86
C ARG A 215 -1.60 -3.94 42.34
N ILE A 216 -1.62 -5.17 41.87
CA ILE A 216 -1.78 -5.68 40.51
C ILE A 216 -2.31 -4.61 39.51
N VAL A 217 -1.40 -4.14 38.63
CA VAL A 217 -1.64 -3.17 37.54
C VAL A 217 -2.22 -3.83 36.27
N ILE A 218 -2.33 -5.18 36.26
CA ILE A 218 -2.71 -6.02 35.10
C ILE A 218 -4.06 -5.63 34.44
N PRO A 219 -5.18 -5.41 35.16
CA PRO A 219 -6.46 -5.09 34.50
C PRO A 219 -6.45 -3.70 33.81
N LYS A 220 -5.56 -2.79 34.22
CA LYS A 220 -5.47 -1.43 33.66
C LYS A 220 -4.60 -1.37 32.39
N MET A 221 -3.58 -2.22 32.29
CA MET A 221 -2.83 -2.41 31.05
C MET A 221 -3.70 -3.05 29.96
N ALA A 222 -4.53 -4.05 30.31
CA ALA A 222 -5.47 -4.65 29.37
C ALA A 222 -6.47 -3.62 28.81
N LEU A 223 -6.97 -2.70 29.66
CA LEU A 223 -7.84 -1.61 29.22
C LEU A 223 -7.12 -0.60 28.30
N THR A 224 -5.86 -0.27 28.60
CA THR A 224 -5.03 0.60 27.76
C THR A 224 -4.77 -0.03 26.39
N LEU A 225 -4.49 -1.34 26.38
CA LEU A 225 -4.27 -2.11 25.18
C LEU A 225 -5.52 -2.18 24.30
N VAL A 226 -6.67 -2.49 24.91
CA VAL A 226 -7.96 -2.50 24.22
C VAL A 226 -8.30 -1.09 23.73
N ALA A 227 -8.07 -0.04 24.51
CA ALA A 227 -8.30 1.34 24.10
C ALA A 227 -7.39 1.77 22.96
N LEU A 228 -6.11 1.42 22.98
CA LEU A 228 -5.19 1.73 21.86
C LEU A 228 -5.61 0.95 20.62
N ILE A 229 -5.84 -0.37 20.72
CA ILE A 229 -6.26 -1.22 19.59
C ILE A 229 -7.61 -0.78 19.02
N THR A 230 -8.57 -0.39 19.86
CA THR A 230 -9.86 0.11 19.38
C THR A 230 -9.75 1.52 18.80
N PHE A 231 -8.97 2.42 19.41
CA PHE A 231 -8.75 3.77 18.90
C PHE A 231 -8.02 3.76 17.54
N THR A 232 -7.01 2.91 17.38
CA THR A 232 -6.26 2.76 16.13
C THR A 232 -7.08 2.13 15.01
N ASN A 233 -7.93 1.15 15.31
CA ASN A 233 -8.86 0.56 14.33
C ASN A 233 -10.05 1.48 14.00
N MET A 234 -10.45 2.39 14.90
CA MET A 234 -11.61 3.27 14.68
C MET A 234 -11.29 4.59 13.99
N LEU A 235 -10.10 5.17 14.14
CA LEU A 235 -9.77 6.46 13.52
C LEU A 235 -9.15 6.36 12.12
N SER A 236 -8.39 5.29 11.82
CA SER A 236 -7.55 5.25 10.60
C SER A 236 -8.33 5.24 9.28
N PRO A 237 -9.50 4.58 9.13
CA PRO A 237 -10.26 4.64 7.88
C PRO A 237 -11.34 5.73 7.88
N ARG A 238 -11.87 6.13 9.05
CA ARG A 238 -13.14 6.88 9.12
C ARG A 238 -13.03 8.40 9.01
N LEU A 239 -11.82 8.97 9.05
CA LEU A 239 -11.62 10.42 8.99
C LEU A 239 -11.52 10.98 7.57
N SER A 240 -11.38 10.12 6.57
CA SER A 240 -11.60 10.50 5.18
C SER A 240 -12.99 10.01 4.78
N PRO A 241 -14.06 10.82 4.88
CA PRO A 241 -15.28 10.47 4.19
C PRO A 241 -14.89 10.16 2.74
N ALA A 242 -15.38 9.05 2.20
CA ALA A 242 -15.23 8.70 0.79
C ALA A 242 -15.93 9.80 -0.02
N LYS A 243 -15.23 10.92 -0.20
CA LYS A 243 -15.69 12.02 -1.03
C LYS A 243 -15.72 11.42 -2.40
N GLN A 244 -16.90 11.35 -2.99
CA GLN A 244 -17.05 10.89 -4.36
C GLN A 244 -16.07 11.69 -5.22
N VAL A 245 -15.07 10.99 -5.74
CA VAL A 245 -14.00 11.61 -6.54
C VAL A 245 -14.50 11.61 -7.97
N SER A 246 -14.65 12.77 -8.58
CA SER A 246 -14.92 12.86 -10.02
C SER A 246 -13.65 12.50 -10.80
N MET A 247 -13.82 12.00 -12.03
CA MET A 247 -12.69 11.89 -12.96
C MET A 247 -12.09 13.29 -13.19
N PRO A 248 -10.76 13.42 -13.30
CA PRO A 248 -10.17 14.67 -13.77
C PRO A 248 -10.56 14.93 -15.23
N GLU A 249 -10.44 16.17 -15.67
CA GLU A 249 -10.63 16.53 -17.08
C GLU A 249 -9.35 16.28 -17.87
N SER A 250 -9.50 15.94 -19.16
CA SER A 250 -8.36 15.86 -20.07
C SER A 250 -7.73 17.26 -20.22
N PRO A 251 -6.41 17.38 -20.06
CA PRO A 251 -5.71 18.65 -20.30
C PRO A 251 -5.56 18.97 -21.80
N PHE A 252 -5.86 18.02 -22.69
CA PHE A 252 -5.79 18.20 -24.13
C PHE A 252 -7.19 18.34 -24.72
N PRO A 253 -7.60 19.53 -25.20
CA PRO A 253 -8.82 19.66 -25.99
C PRO A 253 -8.59 19.21 -27.45
N PRO A 254 -9.51 18.47 -28.10
CA PRO A 254 -10.74 17.81 -27.61
C PRO A 254 -10.55 16.30 -27.36
N ALA A 255 -9.51 15.89 -26.64
CA ALA A 255 -9.20 14.47 -26.40
C ALA A 255 -9.92 13.94 -25.13
N ARG A 256 -10.28 12.66 -25.15
CA ARG A 256 -10.77 11.94 -23.95
C ARG A 256 -9.64 11.76 -22.95
N LEU A 257 -9.97 11.64 -21.67
CA LEU A 257 -8.96 11.32 -20.66
C LEU A 257 -8.62 9.83 -20.68
N LEU A 258 -9.64 8.97 -20.68
CA LEU A 258 -9.48 7.51 -20.55
C LEU A 258 -10.29 6.80 -21.63
N ASP A 259 -9.65 5.90 -22.38
CA ASP A 259 -10.35 4.89 -23.17
C ASP A 259 -10.16 3.53 -22.50
N ILE A 260 -11.27 2.84 -22.26
CA ILE A 260 -11.30 1.47 -21.73
C ILE A 260 -11.52 0.52 -22.90
N ILE A 261 -10.56 -0.37 -23.14
CA ILE A 261 -10.63 -1.36 -24.22
C ILE A 261 -10.84 -2.73 -23.59
N ILE A 262 -12.01 -3.31 -23.83
CA ILE A 262 -12.34 -4.67 -23.46
C ILE A 262 -11.91 -5.61 -24.58
N LEU A 263 -10.95 -6.47 -24.31
CA LEU A 263 -10.47 -7.51 -25.21
C LEU A 263 -11.36 -8.74 -25.07
N SER A 264 -11.99 -9.14 -26.18
CA SER A 264 -12.82 -10.33 -26.22
C SER A 264 -12.23 -11.39 -27.14
N PHE A 265 -12.37 -12.65 -26.76
CA PHE A 265 -11.92 -13.77 -27.58
C PHE A 265 -12.99 -14.89 -27.55
N PRO A 266 -13.17 -15.66 -28.65
CA PRO A 266 -14.16 -16.72 -28.69
C PRO A 266 -13.97 -17.76 -27.58
N ARG A 267 -15.10 -18.21 -27.00
CA ARG A 267 -15.17 -19.34 -26.06
C ARG A 267 -16.08 -20.43 -26.65
N PRO A 268 -15.94 -21.71 -26.24
CA PRO A 268 -16.78 -22.79 -26.73
C PRO A 268 -18.28 -22.60 -26.46
N ASP A 269 -18.63 -22.05 -25.29
CA ASP A 269 -20.02 -21.73 -24.92
C ASP A 269 -20.34 -20.27 -25.27
N VAL A 270 -21.07 -20.08 -26.38
CA VAL A 270 -21.43 -18.76 -26.91
C VAL A 270 -22.37 -18.00 -25.96
N GLN A 271 -23.30 -18.68 -25.29
CA GLN A 271 -24.26 -18.03 -24.39
C GLN A 271 -23.57 -17.56 -23.11
N ALA A 272 -22.71 -18.41 -22.53
CA ALA A 272 -21.89 -18.02 -21.39
C ALA A 272 -20.93 -16.87 -21.75
N ALA A 273 -20.29 -16.92 -22.92
CA ALA A 273 -19.43 -15.84 -23.41
C ALA A 273 -20.19 -14.51 -23.57
N GLN A 274 -21.39 -14.55 -24.15
CA GLN A 274 -22.25 -13.37 -24.30
C GLN A 274 -22.58 -12.74 -22.94
N MET A 275 -22.94 -13.58 -21.96
CA MET A 275 -23.25 -13.11 -20.60
C MET A 275 -22.02 -12.50 -19.90
N ILE A 276 -20.85 -13.12 -20.06
CA ILE A 276 -19.59 -12.65 -19.49
C ILE A 276 -19.22 -11.28 -20.07
N ILE A 277 -19.19 -11.13 -21.39
CA ILE A 277 -18.89 -9.86 -22.08
C ILE A 277 -19.86 -8.76 -21.60
N LYS A 278 -21.16 -9.07 -21.58
CA LYS A 278 -22.20 -8.13 -21.13
C LYS A 278 -22.01 -7.71 -19.68
N THR A 279 -21.75 -8.65 -18.78
CA THR A 279 -21.53 -8.37 -17.35
C THR A 279 -20.32 -7.45 -17.16
N THR A 280 -19.23 -7.71 -17.89
CA THR A 280 -18.04 -6.86 -17.86
C THR A 280 -18.37 -5.45 -18.36
N LEU A 281 -18.99 -5.32 -19.53
CA LEU A 281 -19.40 -4.04 -20.12
C LEU A 281 -20.26 -3.20 -19.16
N GLU A 282 -21.33 -3.78 -18.62
CA GLU A 282 -22.28 -3.09 -17.74
C GLU A 282 -21.62 -2.54 -16.47
N SER A 283 -20.54 -3.17 -16.00
CA SER A 283 -19.78 -2.67 -14.84
C SER A 283 -19.05 -1.35 -15.12
N TYR A 284 -18.71 -1.06 -16.38
CA TYR A 284 -18.02 0.16 -16.82
C TYR A 284 -18.96 1.21 -17.40
N THR A 285 -20.13 0.86 -17.91
CA THR A 285 -21.10 1.82 -18.49
C THR A 285 -21.37 3.06 -17.61
N PRO A 286 -21.49 2.96 -16.25
CA PRO A 286 -21.70 4.14 -15.41
C PRO A 286 -20.52 5.13 -15.34
N LEU A 287 -19.36 4.78 -15.91
CA LEU A 287 -18.20 5.67 -16.03
C LEU A 287 -18.21 6.49 -17.32
N LEU A 288 -19.05 6.11 -18.30
CA LEU A 288 -19.11 6.78 -19.60
C LEU A 288 -19.46 8.26 -19.44
N SER A 289 -18.67 9.10 -20.08
CA SER A 289 -18.81 10.55 -20.08
C SER A 289 -18.06 11.14 -21.26
N ALA A 290 -18.08 12.46 -21.45
CA ALA A 290 -17.27 13.10 -22.50
C ALA A 290 -15.77 12.80 -22.38
N GLY A 291 -15.28 12.55 -21.15
CA GLY A 291 -13.88 12.24 -20.87
C GLY A 291 -13.54 10.75 -20.85
N VAL A 292 -14.52 9.84 -20.96
CA VAL A 292 -14.31 8.40 -20.83
C VAL A 292 -14.99 7.63 -21.96
N GLY A 293 -14.20 6.95 -22.79
CA GLY A 293 -14.68 6.06 -23.83
C GLY A 293 -14.63 4.58 -23.42
N LEU A 294 -15.47 3.77 -24.04
CA LEU A 294 -15.47 2.31 -23.89
C LEU A 294 -15.53 1.66 -25.27
N ALA A 295 -14.72 0.63 -25.46
CA ALA A 295 -14.73 -0.16 -26.68
C ALA A 295 -14.56 -1.65 -26.39
N VAL A 296 -15.07 -2.48 -27.29
CA VAL A 296 -14.81 -3.92 -27.34
C VAL A 296 -13.99 -4.22 -28.58
N PHE A 297 -12.85 -4.88 -28.38
CA PHE A 297 -11.91 -5.23 -29.43
C PHE A 297 -11.77 -6.75 -29.52
N THR A 298 -11.69 -7.26 -30.76
CA THR A 298 -11.35 -8.66 -31.03
C THR A 298 -10.48 -8.76 -32.27
N HIS A 299 -9.42 -9.58 -32.23
CA HIS A 299 -8.57 -9.91 -33.38
C HIS A 299 -8.88 -11.34 -33.88
N VAL A 300 -10.15 -11.57 -34.20
CA VAL A 300 -10.63 -12.79 -34.85
C VAL A 300 -11.81 -12.47 -35.77
N GLU A 301 -11.90 -13.19 -36.88
CA GLU A 301 -12.97 -12.99 -37.86
C GLU A 301 -14.33 -13.48 -37.36
N GLN A 302 -14.38 -14.65 -36.70
CA GLN A 302 -15.61 -15.27 -36.22
C GLN A 302 -15.68 -15.20 -34.69
N HIS A 303 -16.65 -14.43 -34.18
CA HIS A 303 -16.91 -14.32 -32.75
C HIS A 303 -18.41 -14.08 -32.48
N PRO A 304 -19.23 -15.15 -32.51
CA PRO A 304 -20.69 -15.01 -32.42
C PRO A 304 -21.19 -14.32 -31.15
N ALA A 305 -20.48 -14.49 -30.02
CA ALA A 305 -20.85 -13.83 -28.78
C ALA A 305 -20.56 -12.32 -28.83
N PHE A 306 -19.44 -11.91 -29.43
CA PHE A 306 -19.15 -10.50 -29.69
C PHE A 306 -20.23 -9.87 -30.58
N ASP A 307 -20.56 -10.55 -31.69
CA ASP A 307 -21.57 -10.06 -32.65
C ASP A 307 -22.94 -9.91 -31.96
N ALA A 308 -23.36 -10.91 -31.17
CA ALA A 308 -24.61 -10.86 -30.41
C ALA A 308 -24.65 -9.74 -29.36
N VAL A 309 -23.53 -9.42 -28.70
CA VAL A 309 -23.46 -8.29 -27.75
C VAL A 309 -23.47 -6.95 -28.50
N GLN A 310 -22.77 -6.86 -29.62
CA GLN A 310 -22.77 -5.68 -30.48
C GLN A 310 -24.19 -5.33 -30.95
N ASP A 311 -24.93 -6.32 -31.44
CA ASP A 311 -26.32 -6.15 -31.88
C ASP A 311 -27.24 -5.70 -30.73
N ALA A 312 -27.01 -6.22 -29.52
CA ALA A 312 -27.85 -5.93 -28.36
C ALA A 312 -27.58 -4.55 -27.72
N ILE A 313 -26.33 -4.06 -27.74
CA ILE A 313 -25.90 -2.88 -26.95
C ILE A 313 -25.34 -1.75 -27.82
N GLY A 314 -24.67 -2.08 -28.93
CA GLY A 314 -23.84 -1.15 -29.70
C GLY A 314 -24.58 0.05 -30.31
N THR A 315 -25.89 -0.03 -30.48
CA THR A 315 -26.72 1.10 -30.96
C THR A 315 -27.25 2.00 -29.83
N SER A 316 -27.26 1.51 -28.59
CA SER A 316 -27.95 2.15 -27.46
C SER A 316 -27.02 2.91 -26.50
N GLN A 317 -25.76 2.50 -26.46
CA GLN A 317 -24.73 3.06 -25.58
C GLN A 317 -23.55 3.39 -26.48
N ASN A 318 -22.95 4.57 -26.32
CA ASN A 318 -21.83 5.08 -27.12
C ASN A 318 -20.54 4.24 -26.92
N ILE A 319 -20.59 2.96 -27.28
CA ILE A 319 -19.60 1.91 -27.09
C ILE A 319 -19.16 1.46 -28.49
N ALA A 320 -17.86 1.56 -28.76
CA ALA A 320 -17.32 1.13 -30.04
C ALA A 320 -17.09 -0.38 -30.05
N PHE A 321 -17.47 -1.06 -31.13
CA PHE A 321 -17.13 -2.46 -31.37
C PHE A 321 -16.21 -2.52 -32.57
N TYR A 322 -15.03 -3.11 -32.39
CA TYR A 322 -14.05 -3.26 -33.46
C TYR A 322 -13.58 -4.71 -33.59
N LYS A 323 -13.74 -5.23 -34.80
CA LYS A 323 -13.29 -6.56 -35.20
C LYS A 323 -12.13 -6.38 -36.16
N ASP A 324 -10.94 -6.72 -35.71
CA ASP A 324 -9.76 -6.70 -36.54
C ASP A 324 -9.70 -7.97 -37.40
N THR A 325 -9.60 -7.77 -38.70
CA THR A 325 -9.57 -8.82 -39.72
C THR A 325 -8.22 -8.91 -40.42
N ASP A 326 -7.21 -8.19 -39.93
CA ASP A 326 -5.87 -8.22 -40.49
C ASP A 326 -5.24 -9.62 -40.34
N THR A 327 -4.42 -10.01 -41.33
CA THR A 327 -3.78 -11.33 -41.37
C THR A 327 -2.28 -11.20 -41.11
N HIS A 328 -1.75 -12.07 -40.24
CA HIS A 328 -0.35 -12.02 -39.80
C HIS A 328 0.34 -13.37 -40.01
N SER A 329 0.77 -13.65 -41.23
CA SER A 329 1.45 -14.91 -41.58
C SER A 329 2.85 -15.06 -40.96
N ASP A 330 3.41 -13.96 -40.46
CA ASP A 330 4.73 -13.85 -39.82
C ASP A 330 4.70 -14.05 -38.30
N ALA A 331 3.52 -14.20 -37.69
CA ALA A 331 3.37 -14.32 -36.24
C ALA A 331 2.43 -15.41 -35.78
N ARG A 332 2.64 -15.80 -34.52
CA ARG A 332 1.79 -16.74 -33.79
C ARG A 332 0.53 -16.01 -33.32
N SER A 333 -0.62 -16.56 -33.69
CA SER A 333 -1.89 -16.18 -33.08
C SER A 333 -1.85 -16.41 -31.57
N GLY A 334 -2.41 -15.48 -30.81
CA GLY A 334 -2.44 -15.56 -29.35
C GLY A 334 -2.49 -14.18 -28.70
N GLN A 335 -2.31 -14.16 -27.38
CA GLN A 335 -2.50 -12.94 -26.57
C GLN A 335 -1.54 -11.81 -26.96
N TYR A 336 -0.28 -12.12 -27.33
CA TYR A 336 0.67 -11.08 -27.78
C TYR A 336 0.18 -10.35 -29.01
N LEU A 337 -0.21 -11.08 -30.06
CA LEU A 337 -0.71 -10.49 -31.29
C LEU A 337 -2.00 -9.73 -31.03
N HIS A 338 -2.92 -10.34 -30.28
CA HIS A 338 -4.21 -9.73 -29.95
C HIS A 338 -4.05 -8.37 -29.25
N LEU A 339 -3.15 -8.27 -28.26
CA LEU A 339 -2.83 -7.02 -27.59
C LEU A 339 -2.07 -6.03 -28.48
N ALA A 340 -1.13 -6.51 -29.29
CA ALA A 340 -0.35 -5.67 -30.19
C ALA A 340 -1.27 -4.93 -31.18
N GLU A 341 -2.21 -5.67 -31.77
CA GLU A 341 -3.19 -5.11 -32.70
C GLU A 341 -4.20 -4.20 -32.01
N ALA A 342 -4.62 -4.50 -30.77
CA ALA A 342 -5.46 -3.59 -29.98
C ALA A 342 -4.77 -2.23 -29.73
N PHE A 343 -3.48 -2.25 -29.40
CA PHE A 343 -2.69 -1.03 -29.23
C PHE A 343 -2.46 -0.29 -30.55
N ARG A 344 -2.20 -1.00 -31.65
CA ARG A 344 -2.09 -0.40 -32.99
C ARG A 344 -3.40 0.29 -33.39
N TRP A 345 -4.53 -0.40 -33.27
CA TRP A 345 -5.85 0.15 -33.57
C TRP A 345 -6.09 1.45 -32.78
N GLN A 346 -5.78 1.45 -31.49
CA GLN A 346 -5.93 2.65 -30.66
C GLN A 346 -5.02 3.81 -31.12
N LEU A 347 -3.82 3.52 -31.63
CA LEU A 347 -2.90 4.50 -32.22
C LEU A 347 -3.35 5.03 -33.59
N GLU A 348 -4.23 4.33 -34.29
CA GLU A 348 -4.71 4.73 -35.61
C GLU A 348 -5.99 5.59 -35.55
N ARG A 349 -6.67 5.63 -34.39
CA ARG A 349 -7.90 6.43 -34.17
C ARG A 349 -7.71 7.96 -34.22
N GLY A 350 -6.49 8.47 -34.38
CA GLY A 350 -6.22 9.88 -34.68
C GLY A 350 -6.61 10.87 -33.57
N ALA A 351 -7.29 11.97 -33.93
CA ALA A 351 -7.53 13.12 -33.04
C ALA A 351 -8.44 12.83 -31.82
N GLU A 352 -9.11 11.68 -31.78
CA GLU A 352 -9.97 11.26 -30.66
C GLU A 352 -9.25 10.40 -29.60
N GLN A 353 -7.92 10.26 -29.71
CA GLN A 353 -7.15 9.40 -28.81
C GLN A 353 -7.22 9.88 -27.38
N ALA A 354 -7.64 8.96 -26.50
CA ALA A 354 -7.52 9.18 -25.08
C ALA A 354 -6.06 9.29 -24.64
N GLU A 355 -5.82 10.09 -23.60
CA GLU A 355 -4.49 10.20 -23.00
C GLU A 355 -4.07 8.92 -22.28
N TRP A 356 -5.02 8.25 -21.65
CA TRP A 356 -4.85 6.99 -20.96
C TRP A 356 -5.66 5.89 -21.63
N VAL A 357 -5.08 4.70 -21.68
CA VAL A 357 -5.72 3.52 -22.24
C VAL A 357 -5.68 2.41 -21.21
N MET A 358 -6.84 1.95 -20.79
CA MET A 358 -7.00 0.82 -19.88
C MET A 358 -7.35 -0.43 -20.69
N ILE A 359 -6.59 -1.49 -20.48
CA ILE A 359 -6.85 -2.80 -21.08
C ILE A 359 -7.59 -3.69 -20.07
N VAL A 360 -8.65 -4.32 -20.53
CA VAL A 360 -9.52 -5.18 -19.72
C VAL A 360 -9.83 -6.44 -20.52
N GLU A 361 -9.65 -7.63 -19.97
CA GLU A 361 -10.21 -8.85 -20.59
C GLU A 361 -11.73 -8.89 -20.34
N ASP A 362 -12.49 -9.45 -21.27
CA ASP A 362 -13.96 -9.44 -21.27
C ASP A 362 -14.63 -10.22 -20.12
N ASP A 363 -13.86 -10.77 -19.19
CA ASP A 363 -14.29 -11.45 -17.97
C ASP A 363 -13.79 -10.79 -16.67
N PHE A 364 -13.45 -9.50 -16.74
CA PHE A 364 -13.04 -8.69 -15.58
C PHE A 364 -13.96 -7.49 -15.27
N PRO A 365 -15.18 -7.72 -14.75
CA PRO A 365 -16.05 -6.64 -14.28
C PRO A 365 -15.48 -5.91 -13.06
N LEU A 366 -15.82 -4.63 -12.87
CA LEU A 366 -15.50 -3.89 -11.65
C LEU A 366 -16.28 -4.41 -10.44
N CYS A 367 -15.60 -4.46 -9.29
CA CYS A 367 -16.15 -4.94 -8.02
C CYS A 367 -17.00 -3.89 -7.29
N GLY A 368 -17.94 -4.36 -6.46
CA GLY A 368 -18.58 -3.52 -5.44
C GLY A 368 -19.33 -2.30 -5.98
N GLN A 369 -19.77 -2.36 -7.25
CA GLN A 369 -20.44 -1.28 -7.97
C GLN A 369 -19.67 0.06 -7.85
N GLU A 370 -20.11 0.94 -6.95
CA GLU A 370 -19.54 2.27 -6.77
C GLU A 370 -18.15 2.25 -6.14
N ALA A 371 -17.83 1.24 -5.32
CA ALA A 371 -16.52 1.13 -4.68
C ALA A 371 -15.40 0.87 -5.70
N GLY A 372 -15.56 -0.08 -6.63
CA GLY A 372 -14.61 -0.33 -7.71
C GLY A 372 -14.48 0.87 -8.65
N ARG A 373 -15.59 1.53 -8.96
CA ARG A 373 -15.58 2.78 -9.76
C ARG A 373 -14.84 3.91 -9.06
N ASN A 374 -15.07 4.12 -7.76
CA ASN A 374 -14.36 5.14 -6.98
C ASN A 374 -12.86 4.85 -6.88
N ALA A 375 -12.47 3.58 -6.78
CA ALA A 375 -11.07 3.19 -6.82
C ALA A 375 -10.42 3.58 -8.15
N LEU A 376 -11.06 3.28 -9.29
CA LEU A 376 -10.58 3.70 -10.61
C LEU A 376 -10.50 5.24 -10.71
N ARG A 377 -11.54 5.97 -10.28
CA ARG A 377 -11.51 7.45 -10.29
C ARG A 377 -10.37 8.02 -9.44
N THR A 378 -10.08 7.40 -8.30
CA THR A 378 -8.98 7.81 -7.41
C THR A 378 -7.62 7.53 -8.05
N VAL A 379 -7.46 6.36 -8.69
CA VAL A 379 -6.26 6.01 -9.45
C VAL A 379 -6.03 7.01 -10.59
N MET A 380 -7.07 7.33 -11.36
CA MET A 380 -6.97 8.32 -12.44
C MET A 380 -6.63 9.72 -11.93
N LYS A 381 -7.21 10.14 -10.81
CA LYS A 381 -6.84 11.40 -10.15
C LYS A 381 -5.36 11.41 -9.77
N LEU A 382 -4.80 10.33 -9.25
CA LEU A 382 -3.39 10.25 -8.85
C LEU A 382 -2.43 10.12 -10.03
N LEU A 383 -2.86 9.52 -11.13
CA LEU A 383 -2.11 9.53 -12.39
C LEU A 383 -1.94 10.96 -12.93
N GLU A 384 -2.97 11.79 -12.73
CA GLU A 384 -2.96 13.21 -13.08
C GLU A 384 -2.35 14.11 -12.00
N ASP A 385 -2.27 13.64 -10.76
CA ASP A 385 -1.71 14.38 -9.64
C ASP A 385 -0.18 14.53 -9.81
N GLY A 386 0.29 15.79 -9.82
CA GLY A 386 1.69 16.11 -10.08
C GLY A 386 2.02 16.46 -11.54
N ARG A 387 1.00 16.72 -12.38
CA ARG A 387 1.21 17.40 -13.67
C ARG A 387 1.64 18.86 -13.41
N GLU A 388 2.94 19.08 -13.23
CA GLU A 388 3.51 20.41 -13.01
C GLU A 388 3.80 21.14 -14.33
N GLY A 389 3.18 22.30 -14.53
CA GLY A 389 3.57 23.26 -15.57
C GLY A 389 3.27 22.86 -17.02
N LYS A 390 4.28 22.95 -17.89
CA LYS A 390 4.19 22.75 -19.35
C LYS A 390 4.58 21.33 -19.81
N GLU A 391 4.83 20.39 -18.91
CA GLU A 391 5.24 19.04 -19.31
C GLU A 391 4.08 18.29 -19.96
N SER A 392 4.33 17.76 -21.16
CA SER A 392 3.34 17.03 -21.95
C SER A 392 3.23 15.55 -21.59
N ILE A 393 4.09 15.03 -20.70
CA ILE A 393 4.12 13.62 -20.29
C ILE A 393 4.19 13.55 -18.77
N PRO A 394 3.19 12.96 -18.10
CA PRO A 394 3.20 12.82 -16.65
C PRO A 394 4.38 11.96 -16.16
N ALA A 395 4.82 12.23 -14.93
CA ALA A 395 5.89 11.49 -14.28
C ALA A 395 5.51 10.01 -14.10
N ARG A 396 4.24 9.77 -13.75
CA ARG A 396 3.61 8.44 -13.73
C ARG A 396 3.14 8.09 -15.13
N ARG A 397 3.37 6.85 -15.56
CA ARG A 397 3.01 6.40 -16.92
C ARG A 397 2.07 5.20 -16.96
N GLY A 398 1.59 4.76 -15.81
CA GLY A 398 0.55 3.75 -15.77
C GLY A 398 0.05 3.43 -14.37
N ALA A 399 -1.01 2.64 -14.37
CA ALA A 399 -1.60 2.06 -13.17
C ALA A 399 -2.00 0.60 -13.40
N PHE A 400 -2.24 -0.13 -12.30
CA PHE A 400 -2.69 -1.51 -12.33
C PHE A 400 -3.70 -1.75 -11.19
N ILE A 401 -4.95 -2.01 -11.55
CA ILE A 401 -6.05 -2.14 -10.58
C ILE A 401 -6.66 -3.54 -10.52
N GLY A 402 -6.29 -4.40 -11.47
CA GLY A 402 -6.75 -5.78 -11.61
C GLY A 402 -5.63 -6.80 -11.37
N THR A 403 -5.69 -7.90 -12.11
CA THR A 403 -4.68 -8.97 -12.06
C THR A 403 -4.39 -9.47 -13.48
N GLY A 404 -3.27 -10.18 -13.68
CA GLY A 404 -2.86 -10.64 -15.01
C GLY A 404 -2.73 -9.48 -16.00
N GLY A 405 -3.32 -9.63 -17.19
CA GLY A 405 -3.34 -8.60 -18.24
C GLY A 405 -4.45 -7.54 -18.07
N SER A 406 -5.33 -7.72 -17.09
CA SER A 406 -6.56 -6.93 -16.94
C SER A 406 -6.41 -5.80 -15.93
N GLY A 407 -6.91 -4.62 -16.29
CA GLY A 407 -6.84 -3.42 -15.46
C GLY A 407 -5.50 -2.71 -15.48
N LEU A 408 -4.68 -2.98 -16.49
CA LEU A 408 -3.46 -2.22 -16.78
C LEU A 408 -3.84 -0.93 -17.53
N ILE A 409 -3.40 0.20 -17.00
CA ILE A 409 -3.63 1.53 -17.56
C ILE A 409 -2.31 2.07 -18.06
N PHE A 410 -2.25 2.47 -19.32
CA PHE A 410 -1.05 2.98 -19.98
C PHE A 410 -1.25 4.43 -20.37
N HIS A 411 -0.25 5.26 -20.13
CA HIS A 411 -0.16 6.54 -20.81
C HIS A 411 0.05 6.31 -22.31
N ARG A 412 -0.61 7.10 -23.16
CA ARG A 412 -0.59 6.94 -24.63
C ARG A 412 0.82 6.85 -25.23
N SER A 413 1.81 7.51 -24.61
CA SER A 413 3.20 7.48 -25.09
C SER A 413 3.85 6.10 -25.03
N LEU A 414 3.28 5.15 -24.28
CA LEU A 414 3.79 3.78 -24.18
C LEU A 414 3.19 2.85 -25.22
N LEU A 415 2.06 3.19 -25.85
CA LEU A 415 1.36 2.27 -26.75
C LEU A 415 2.18 1.86 -27.97
N PRO A 416 2.93 2.74 -28.66
CA PRO A 416 3.74 2.31 -29.81
C PRO A 416 4.82 1.32 -29.40
N ILE A 417 5.39 1.52 -28.21
CA ILE A 417 6.42 0.65 -27.63
C ILE A 417 5.79 -0.70 -27.26
N MET A 418 4.61 -0.71 -26.63
CA MET A 418 3.86 -1.93 -26.31
C MET A 418 3.43 -2.71 -27.53
N ALA A 419 2.86 -2.06 -28.54
CA ALA A 419 2.51 -2.69 -29.80
C ALA A 419 3.74 -3.37 -30.42
N HIS A 420 4.87 -2.67 -30.48
CA HIS A 420 6.10 -3.21 -31.06
C HIS A 420 6.69 -4.38 -30.27
N ILE A 421 6.80 -4.27 -28.95
CA ILE A 421 7.36 -5.33 -28.10
C ILE A 421 6.48 -6.58 -28.17
N LEU A 422 5.16 -6.43 -28.04
CA LEU A 422 4.24 -7.55 -28.10
C LEU A 422 4.24 -8.21 -29.48
N ARG A 423 4.32 -7.44 -30.55
CA ARG A 423 4.50 -7.97 -31.91
C ARG A 423 5.78 -8.79 -32.03
N THR A 424 6.89 -8.28 -31.49
CA THR A 424 8.19 -8.98 -31.44
C THR A 424 8.11 -10.32 -30.70
N HIS A 425 7.33 -10.38 -29.61
CA HIS A 425 7.06 -11.63 -28.90
C HIS A 425 6.14 -12.59 -29.67
N ALA A 426 5.28 -12.07 -30.55
CA ALA A 426 4.39 -12.87 -31.39
C ALA A 426 5.10 -13.47 -32.61
N ASP A 427 6.20 -12.89 -33.08
CA ASP A 427 6.90 -13.32 -34.29
C ASP A 427 7.25 -14.83 -34.30
N LEU A 428 7.06 -15.49 -35.45
CA LEU A 428 7.39 -16.91 -35.62
C LEU A 428 8.89 -17.18 -35.41
N VAL A 429 9.72 -16.26 -35.90
CA VAL A 429 11.17 -16.22 -35.70
C VAL A 429 11.46 -15.19 -34.62
N SER A 430 11.75 -15.66 -33.40
CA SER A 430 12.01 -14.78 -32.26
C SER A 430 13.11 -13.78 -32.57
N LYS A 431 12.75 -12.49 -32.52
CA LYS A 431 13.70 -11.37 -32.63
C LYS A 431 14.18 -10.88 -31.25
N LEU A 432 13.81 -11.58 -30.19
CA LEU A 432 14.26 -11.26 -28.83
C LEU A 432 15.77 -11.52 -28.70
N PRO A 433 16.48 -10.72 -27.88
CA PRO A 433 17.88 -11.00 -27.57
C PRO A 433 18.07 -12.44 -27.06
N PRO A 434 19.19 -13.12 -27.38
CA PRO A 434 19.41 -14.53 -27.01
C PRO A 434 19.27 -14.81 -25.50
N ASN A 435 19.54 -13.82 -24.66
CA ASN A 435 19.49 -13.91 -23.20
C ASN A 435 18.15 -13.47 -22.60
N MET A 436 17.15 -13.15 -23.43
CA MET A 436 15.83 -12.73 -22.98
C MET A 436 14.81 -13.86 -23.16
N PRO A 437 14.36 -14.52 -22.07
CA PRO A 437 13.36 -15.57 -22.17
C PRO A 437 12.00 -14.99 -22.61
N SER A 438 11.22 -15.81 -23.32
CA SER A 438 9.82 -15.48 -23.56
C SER A 438 9.06 -15.44 -22.23
N ARG A 439 8.37 -14.33 -21.97
CA ARG A 439 7.57 -14.07 -20.76
C ARG A 439 6.12 -13.84 -21.18
N PRO A 440 5.11 -14.33 -20.44
CA PRO A 440 3.70 -14.06 -20.75
C PRO A 440 3.39 -12.58 -21.06
N ALA A 441 2.40 -12.33 -21.92
CA ALA A 441 2.11 -10.99 -22.44
C ALA A 441 1.78 -9.96 -21.34
N ASP A 442 1.06 -10.40 -20.31
CA ASP A 442 0.78 -9.61 -19.12
C ASP A 442 2.05 -9.25 -18.34
N VAL A 443 2.97 -10.20 -18.16
CA VAL A 443 4.26 -9.94 -17.50
C VAL A 443 5.11 -8.95 -18.29
N VAL A 444 5.12 -9.03 -19.62
CA VAL A 444 5.83 -8.06 -20.49
C VAL A 444 5.27 -6.64 -20.29
N MET A 445 3.94 -6.50 -20.32
CA MET A 445 3.28 -5.22 -20.09
C MET A 445 3.53 -4.67 -18.67
N GLN A 446 3.45 -5.53 -17.66
CA GLN A 446 3.71 -5.17 -16.27
C GLN A 446 5.17 -4.73 -16.04
N ASP A 447 6.14 -5.49 -16.56
CA ASP A 447 7.57 -5.15 -16.45
C ASP A 447 7.89 -3.84 -17.16
N CYS A 448 7.21 -3.54 -18.26
CA CYS A 448 7.33 -2.24 -18.92
C CYS A 448 6.87 -1.10 -18.02
N LEU A 449 5.68 -1.22 -17.41
CA LEU A 449 5.14 -0.19 -16.52
C LEU A 449 6.01 0.00 -15.26
N LEU A 450 6.65 -1.08 -14.80
CA LEU A 450 7.62 -1.02 -13.70
C LEU A 450 8.99 -0.45 -14.12
N GLY A 451 9.25 -0.30 -15.41
CA GLY A 451 10.55 0.13 -15.95
C GLY A 451 11.64 -0.95 -15.82
N ARG A 452 11.24 -2.23 -15.71
CA ARG A 452 12.15 -3.38 -15.66
C ARG A 452 12.44 -3.95 -17.03
N ASP A 453 11.52 -3.76 -17.98
CA ASP A 453 11.74 -4.17 -19.37
C ASP A 453 12.76 -3.23 -20.06
N PRO A 454 13.88 -3.75 -20.59
CA PRO A 454 14.92 -2.92 -21.19
C PRO A 454 14.50 -2.26 -22.50
N LEU A 455 13.41 -2.72 -23.13
CA LEU A 455 12.84 -2.12 -24.33
C LEU A 455 11.86 -0.98 -24.00
N CYS A 456 11.55 -0.79 -22.70
CA CYS A 456 10.72 0.31 -22.23
C CYS A 456 11.52 1.49 -21.70
N PRO A 457 10.95 2.71 -21.74
CA PRO A 457 11.61 3.87 -21.17
C PRO A 457 11.93 3.63 -19.70
N PRO A 458 13.11 4.07 -19.23
CA PRO A 458 13.47 3.91 -17.83
C PRO A 458 12.48 4.64 -16.93
N LYS A 459 12.34 4.10 -15.72
CA LYS A 459 11.42 4.62 -14.72
C LYS A 459 11.71 6.09 -14.38
N ARG A 460 10.66 6.92 -14.33
CA ARG A 460 10.69 8.26 -13.72
C ARG A 460 10.23 8.22 -12.25
N PRO A 461 10.64 9.20 -11.42
CA PRO A 461 10.09 9.35 -10.07
C PRO A 461 8.55 9.36 -10.10
N GLY A 462 7.87 8.67 -9.18
CA GLY A 462 6.41 8.62 -9.12
C GLY A 462 5.76 7.25 -9.39
N GLY A 463 6.52 6.23 -9.81
CA GLY A 463 6.06 4.83 -9.76
C GLY A 463 4.88 4.43 -10.64
N LEU A 464 4.53 3.14 -10.58
CA LEU A 464 3.27 2.57 -11.07
C LEU A 464 2.23 2.71 -9.95
N ILE A 465 1.03 3.23 -10.25
CA ILE A 465 -0.04 3.27 -9.25
C ILE A 465 -0.75 1.92 -9.20
N ILE A 466 -0.96 1.37 -8.01
CA ILE A 466 -1.78 0.18 -7.81
C ILE A 466 -2.87 0.43 -6.78
N THR A 467 -3.92 -0.37 -6.80
CA THR A 467 -4.86 -0.45 -5.68
C THR A 467 -4.31 -1.37 -4.59
N SER A 468 -4.67 -1.13 -3.32
CA SER A 468 -4.26 -2.02 -2.21
C SER A 468 -4.87 -3.42 -2.35
N ARG A 469 -6.03 -3.50 -3.00
CA ARG A 469 -6.80 -4.72 -3.27
C ARG A 469 -7.23 -4.75 -4.74
N LEU A 470 -7.47 -5.93 -5.28
CA LEU A 470 -8.07 -6.11 -6.61
C LEU A 470 -9.47 -5.48 -6.64
N VAL A 471 -9.72 -4.60 -7.61
CA VAL A 471 -11.02 -3.95 -7.82
C VAL A 471 -11.74 -4.47 -9.07
N MET A 472 -11.25 -5.58 -9.62
CA MET A 472 -11.89 -6.32 -10.71
C MET A 472 -12.12 -7.78 -10.27
N ASP A 473 -13.28 -8.36 -10.59
CA ASP A 473 -13.55 -9.78 -10.37
C ASP A 473 -13.02 -10.57 -11.56
N HIS A 474 -12.76 -11.86 -11.41
CA HIS A 474 -12.41 -12.74 -12.52
C HIS A 474 -13.51 -13.79 -12.70
N ILE A 475 -14.53 -13.45 -13.49
CA ILE A 475 -15.72 -14.31 -13.67
C ILE A 475 -15.50 -15.42 -14.71
N GLY A 476 -14.46 -15.30 -15.53
CA GLY A 476 -14.11 -16.25 -16.59
C GLY A 476 -13.19 -17.37 -16.15
N GLY A 477 -12.70 -17.37 -14.90
CA GLY A 477 -11.91 -18.49 -14.36
C GLY A 477 -12.62 -19.85 -14.41
N MET A 478 -13.96 -19.84 -14.41
CA MET A 478 -14.82 -21.01 -14.59
C MET A 478 -15.12 -21.34 -16.06
N PHE A 479 -14.82 -20.42 -16.99
CA PHE A 479 -15.14 -20.48 -18.42
C PHE A 479 -13.91 -20.10 -19.27
N SER A 480 -12.78 -20.73 -18.94
CA SER A 480 -11.48 -20.48 -19.58
C SER A 480 -11.55 -20.65 -21.10
N THR A 481 -10.92 -19.73 -21.84
CA THR A 481 -10.70 -19.85 -23.29
C THR A 481 -9.77 -21.02 -23.65
N ASN A 482 -8.96 -21.49 -22.69
CA ASN A 482 -8.15 -22.71 -22.83
C ASN A 482 -8.92 -23.92 -22.28
N ALA A 483 -9.28 -24.86 -23.17
CA ALA A 483 -10.04 -26.07 -22.86
C ALA A 483 -9.33 -27.04 -21.90
N HIS A 484 -8.01 -26.93 -21.71
CA HIS A 484 -7.22 -27.81 -20.86
C HIS A 484 -6.88 -27.22 -19.49
N LYS A 485 -7.28 -25.97 -19.22
CA LYS A 485 -7.04 -25.32 -17.93
C LYS A 485 -8.09 -25.80 -16.94
N ALA A 486 -7.65 -26.37 -15.81
CA ALA A 486 -8.56 -26.72 -14.72
C ALA A 486 -9.39 -25.49 -14.33
N THR A 487 -10.70 -25.68 -14.18
CA THR A 487 -11.61 -24.67 -13.62
C THR A 487 -11.12 -24.34 -12.22
N ASN A 488 -10.41 -23.22 -12.08
CA ASN A 488 -9.70 -22.92 -10.86
C ASN A 488 -10.50 -21.94 -10.01
N SER A 489 -10.39 -22.19 -8.70
CA SER A 489 -11.06 -21.57 -7.55
C SER A 489 -11.15 -20.04 -7.57
N ASP A 490 -11.97 -19.50 -6.65
CA ASP A 490 -12.19 -18.09 -6.26
C ASP A 490 -10.93 -17.23 -5.97
N LYS A 491 -9.74 -17.64 -6.44
CA LYS A 491 -8.50 -16.89 -6.43
C LYS A 491 -8.58 -15.71 -7.39
N TRP A 492 -7.93 -14.61 -6.99
CA TRP A 492 -7.86 -13.37 -7.77
C TRP A 492 -9.19 -12.68 -8.00
N ARG A 493 -10.17 -12.98 -7.16
CA ARG A 493 -11.42 -12.24 -7.12
C ARG A 493 -11.19 -10.87 -6.51
N CYS A 494 -12.21 -10.05 -6.64
CA CYS A 494 -12.36 -8.80 -5.93
C CYS A 494 -11.84 -8.88 -4.47
N GLY A 495 -11.09 -7.86 -4.03
CA GLY A 495 -10.71 -7.66 -2.63
C GLY A 495 -9.46 -8.38 -2.19
N TRP A 496 -8.98 -9.34 -2.99
CA TRP A 496 -7.67 -9.96 -2.77
C TRP A 496 -6.57 -8.92 -2.77
N ARG A 497 -5.49 -9.18 -2.05
CA ARG A 497 -4.29 -8.33 -2.06
C ARG A 497 -3.75 -8.21 -3.49
N HIS A 498 -3.44 -6.99 -3.93
CA HIS A 498 -2.81 -6.76 -5.22
C HIS A 498 -1.41 -7.39 -5.28
N ALA A 499 -1.03 -8.02 -6.40
CA ALA A 499 0.21 -8.78 -6.51
C ALA A 499 1.47 -7.94 -6.25
N PHE A 500 1.47 -6.69 -6.73
CA PHE A 500 2.59 -5.75 -6.57
C PHE A 500 2.58 -4.99 -5.24
N HIS A 501 1.61 -5.25 -4.37
CA HIS A 501 1.60 -4.65 -3.04
C HIS A 501 2.92 -4.98 -2.34
N GLY A 502 3.59 -3.97 -1.80
CA GLY A 502 4.83 -4.06 -1.04
C GLY A 502 6.06 -3.63 -1.84
N MET A 503 5.98 -3.67 -3.18
CA MET A 503 7.08 -3.26 -4.05
C MET A 503 7.46 -1.79 -3.81
N GLY A 504 8.77 -1.50 -3.83
CA GLY A 504 9.28 -0.13 -3.72
C GLY A 504 8.96 0.70 -4.96
N GLU A 505 8.60 0.04 -6.06
CA GLU A 505 8.36 0.69 -7.33
C GLU A 505 6.95 1.24 -7.51
N VAL A 506 6.03 0.91 -6.60
CA VAL A 506 4.60 1.24 -6.73
C VAL A 506 4.11 2.21 -5.66
N ASP A 507 3.21 3.10 -6.08
CA ASP A 507 2.38 3.91 -5.19
C ASP A 507 1.05 3.20 -5.01
N VAL A 508 0.50 3.20 -3.78
CA VAL A 508 -0.70 2.41 -3.47
C VAL A 508 -1.88 3.29 -3.09
N VAL A 509 -3.00 3.09 -3.79
CA VAL A 509 -4.31 3.62 -3.44
C VAL A 509 -4.99 2.67 -2.48
N VAL A 510 -5.30 3.14 -1.27
CA VAL A 510 -6.06 2.36 -0.30
C VAL A 510 -7.51 2.27 -0.77
N VAL A 511 -7.97 1.05 -1.04
CA VAL A 511 -9.37 0.77 -1.32
C VAL A 511 -10.05 0.34 -0.02
N GLU A 512 -10.89 1.23 0.51
CA GLU A 512 -11.71 0.99 1.69
C GLU A 512 -13.04 0.37 1.24
N ASP A 513 -13.45 -0.72 1.88
CA ASP A 513 -14.79 -1.33 1.78
C ASP A 513 -15.28 -1.70 0.36
N LEU A 514 -14.75 -2.81 -0.17
CA LEU A 514 -15.36 -3.49 -1.31
C LEU A 514 -16.45 -4.51 -0.92
N TRP A 515 -16.88 -4.56 0.36
CA TRP A 515 -17.57 -5.72 0.98
C TRP A 515 -18.64 -5.37 1.99
#